data_AF-A0A2P4SGJ3-F1
#
_entry.id   AF-A0A2P4SGJ3-F1
#
_cell.length_a   1.000
_cell.length_b   1.000
_cell.length_c   1.000
_cell.angle_alpha   90.00
_cell.angle_beta   90.00
_cell.angle_gamma   90.00
#
_symmetry.space_group_name_H-M   'P 1'
#
loop_
_entity.id
_entity.type
_entity.pdbx_description
1 polymer ?
#
loop_
_entity_poly.entity_id
_entity_poly.type
_entity_poly.pdbx_seq_one_letter_code
_entity_poly.pdbx_strand_id
1 'polypeptide(L)'
;MHYEEHRVLTLPSRPLCQRVGGRSLQRVPESTTSCTLCLACPAGREAPREAAEECTLCRAGTFKGPGDDACKPCEPGEYQLQQGQESCDLCPENHYCPSPDVNPIKCPPDAFCPVGSTEPQYCMEIFLYKVGSSCQLTPLVIVLLALFSA
;
A
#
# COMPACT_ATOMS: atom_id res chain seq x y z
N MET A 1 -32.51 16.35 -6.02
CA MET A 1 -32.68 16.36 -7.49
C MET A 1 -32.54 17.80 -7.95
N HIS A 2 -31.52 18.05 -8.80
CA HIS A 2 -31.09 19.32 -9.42
C HIS A 2 -30.25 20.26 -8.57
N TYR A 3 -29.16 20.87 -9.05
CA TYR A 3 -28.13 20.61 -10.09
C TYR A 3 -27.13 21.78 -9.88
N GLU A 4 -25.85 21.57 -10.15
CA GLU A 4 -24.72 22.51 -10.09
C GLU A 4 -24.98 23.93 -10.66
N GLU A 5 -24.41 24.97 -10.02
CA GLU A 5 -23.78 26.10 -10.73
C GLU A 5 -22.63 26.70 -9.90
N HIS A 6 -21.41 26.29 -10.23
CA HIS A 6 -20.18 26.96 -9.81
C HIS A 6 -20.02 28.28 -10.58
N ARG A 7 -20.42 29.40 -9.96
CA ARG A 7 -20.08 30.73 -10.46
C ARG A 7 -18.60 31.01 -10.26
N VAL A 8 -17.83 30.89 -11.33
CA VAL A 8 -16.48 31.45 -11.45
C VAL A 8 -16.59 32.98 -11.35
N LEU A 9 -16.30 33.55 -10.18
CA LEU A 9 -16.14 34.99 -10.01
C LEU A 9 -14.71 35.37 -10.38
N THR A 10 -14.56 35.99 -11.55
CA THR A 10 -13.35 36.68 -11.97
C THR A 10 -13.12 37.91 -11.08
N LEU A 11 -12.07 37.88 -10.27
CA LEU A 11 -11.52 39.06 -9.58
C LEU A 11 -10.04 39.19 -9.94
N PRO A 12 -9.57 40.36 -10.42
CA PRO A 12 -8.16 40.59 -10.67
C PRO A 12 -7.47 40.77 -9.31
N SER A 13 -6.31 40.15 -9.12
CA SER A 13 -5.38 40.39 -8.00
C SER A 13 -5.82 40.00 -6.57
N ARG A 14 -6.02 38.69 -6.30
CA ARG A 14 -5.74 38.06 -4.99
C ARG A 14 -5.71 36.53 -5.11
N PRO A 15 -4.64 35.83 -4.67
CA PRO A 15 -4.50 34.40 -4.83
C PRO A 15 -5.53 33.65 -3.96
N LEU A 16 -6.27 32.74 -4.59
CA LEU A 16 -7.19 31.81 -3.94
C LEU A 16 -6.38 30.86 -3.03
N CYS A 17 -6.32 31.12 -1.71
CA CYS A 17 -5.88 30.11 -0.74
C CYS A 17 -7.03 29.12 -0.52
N GLN A 18 -7.07 28.07 -1.34
CA GLN A 18 -8.13 27.06 -1.33
C GLN A 18 -7.76 25.89 -0.40
N ARG A 19 -8.68 25.59 0.54
CA ARG A 19 -8.65 24.39 1.39
C ARG A 19 -8.39 23.16 0.53
N VAL A 20 -7.31 22.42 0.80
CA VAL A 20 -7.33 20.96 0.56
C VAL A 20 -6.64 20.29 1.75
N GLY A 21 -7.24 19.20 2.22
CA GLY A 21 -7.00 18.59 3.52
C GLY A 21 -5.55 18.19 3.79
N GLY A 22 -5.21 18.07 5.08
CA GLY A 22 -3.98 17.41 5.53
C GLY A 22 -2.67 18.18 5.38
N ARG A 23 -2.65 19.53 5.38
CA ARG A 23 -1.41 20.31 5.19
C ARG A 23 -0.83 20.86 6.49
N SER A 24 0.50 20.89 6.57
CA SER A 24 1.30 21.49 7.64
C SER A 24 1.63 22.96 7.30
N LEU A 25 1.71 23.82 8.32
CA LEU A 25 2.33 25.14 8.28
C LEU A 25 3.82 24.99 8.55
N GLN A 26 4.67 25.69 7.79
CA GLN A 26 6.09 25.84 8.15
C GLN A 26 6.40 27.33 8.35
N ARG A 27 7.24 27.64 9.35
CA ARG A 27 7.68 29.01 9.65
C ARG A 27 8.46 29.59 8.47
N VAL A 28 7.87 30.55 7.77
CA VAL A 28 8.58 31.43 6.83
C VAL A 28 8.96 32.71 7.60
N PRO A 29 10.20 33.22 7.48
CA PRO A 29 10.53 34.53 8.03
C PRO A 29 9.78 35.62 7.23
N GLU A 30 8.93 36.35 7.95
CA GLU A 30 8.12 37.52 7.61
C GLU A 30 8.31 38.17 6.23
N SER A 31 7.21 38.24 5.46
CA SER A 31 6.88 39.44 4.69
C SER A 31 5.37 39.57 4.49
N THR A 32 4.89 40.78 4.74
CA THR A 32 3.50 41.21 4.94
C THR A 32 2.59 40.95 3.75
N THR A 33 1.71 39.93 3.85
CA THR A 33 0.30 39.83 3.39
C THR A 33 -0.11 38.36 3.59
N SER A 34 -0.92 38.05 4.61
CA SER A 34 -1.18 36.66 5.02
C SER A 34 -2.02 35.88 4.00
N CYS A 35 -1.35 35.21 3.07
CA CYS A 35 -1.73 33.85 2.68
C CYS A 35 -0.70 32.96 3.35
N THR A 36 -1.08 32.30 4.45
CA THR A 36 -0.21 31.30 5.07
C THR A 36 -0.06 30.16 4.09
N LEU A 37 1.08 30.09 3.38
CA LEU A 37 1.34 29.03 2.41
C LEU A 37 1.51 27.72 3.19
N CYS A 38 0.48 26.87 3.19
CA CYS A 38 0.59 25.53 3.75
C CYS A 38 1.44 24.68 2.78
N LEU A 39 2.68 24.41 3.16
CA LEU A 39 3.55 23.51 2.42
C LEU A 39 3.10 22.07 2.67
N ALA A 40 2.99 21.29 1.61
CA ALA A 40 2.75 19.85 1.74
C ALA A 40 3.97 19.20 2.40
N CYS A 41 3.73 18.20 3.24
CA CYS A 41 4.82 17.40 3.78
C CYS A 41 5.53 16.65 2.63
N PRO A 42 6.86 16.46 2.72
CA PRO A 42 7.60 15.73 1.70
C PRO A 42 7.17 14.26 1.62
N ALA A 43 7.67 13.52 0.63
CA ALA A 43 7.46 12.08 0.57
C ALA A 43 7.97 11.39 1.86
N GLY A 44 7.35 10.28 2.21
CA GLY A 44 7.58 9.57 3.48
C GLY A 44 7.08 10.29 4.74
N ARG A 45 6.47 11.49 4.64
CA ARG A 45 5.98 12.25 5.80
C ARG A 45 4.59 12.82 5.61
N GLU A 46 3.77 12.76 6.66
CA GLU A 46 2.43 13.34 6.67
C GLU A 46 2.26 14.38 7.78
N ALA A 47 1.26 15.25 7.62
CA ALA A 47 0.83 16.13 8.69
C ALA A 47 -0.11 15.34 9.63
N PRO A 48 0.20 15.22 10.93
CA PRO A 48 -0.63 14.44 11.86
C PRO A 48 -2.01 15.06 12.11
N ARG A 49 -2.18 16.34 11.76
CA ARG A 49 -3.43 17.10 11.86
C ARG A 49 -3.41 18.28 10.89
N GLU A 50 -4.58 18.86 10.63
CA GLU A 50 -4.67 20.11 9.88
C GLU A 50 -3.86 21.22 10.56
N ALA A 51 -3.15 22.00 9.75
CA ALA A 51 -2.27 23.07 10.21
C ALA A 51 -1.24 22.60 11.26
N ALA A 52 -0.77 21.36 11.15
CA ALA A 52 0.38 20.91 11.92
C ALA A 52 1.58 21.84 11.69
N GLU A 53 2.47 21.98 12.66
CA GLU A 53 3.73 22.75 12.46
C GLU A 53 4.89 21.85 12.02
N GLU A 54 4.71 20.54 12.19
CA GLU A 54 5.73 19.53 11.95
C GLU A 54 5.14 18.33 11.23
N CYS A 55 5.91 17.77 10.28
CA CYS A 55 5.55 16.56 9.55
C CYS A 55 6.09 15.32 10.26
N THR A 56 5.21 14.35 10.49
CA THR A 56 5.54 13.05 11.09
C THR A 56 5.88 12.02 10.01
N LEU A 57 6.76 11.06 10.34
CA LEU A 57 7.07 9.96 9.43
C LEU A 57 5.84 9.07 9.21
N CYS A 58 5.67 8.56 7.99
CA CYS A 58 4.76 7.45 7.75
C CYS A 58 5.15 6.27 8.65
N ARG A 59 4.15 5.65 9.27
CA ARG A 59 4.37 4.48 10.14
C ARG A 59 4.74 3.27 9.29
N ALA A 60 5.23 2.21 9.93
CA ALA A 60 5.31 0.91 9.29
C ALA A 60 3.94 0.55 8.66
N GLY A 61 3.99 -0.26 7.60
CA GLY A 61 2.84 -0.65 6.78
C GLY A 61 2.24 0.47 5.94
N THR A 62 2.81 1.68 5.99
CA THR A 62 2.35 2.84 5.22
C THR A 62 3.50 3.53 4.49
N PHE A 63 3.17 4.18 3.38
CA PHE A 63 4.10 4.95 2.58
C PHE A 63 3.46 6.25 2.11
N LYS A 64 4.27 7.20 1.64
CA LYS A 64 3.77 8.39 0.95
C LYS A 64 4.69 8.74 -0.19
N GLY A 65 4.23 8.53 -1.42
CA GLY A 65 5.00 8.82 -2.62
C GLY A 65 5.09 10.32 -2.93
N PRO A 66 5.91 10.68 -3.92
CA PRO A 66 5.96 12.04 -4.44
C PRO A 66 4.62 12.40 -5.11
N GLY A 67 3.85 13.29 -4.48
CA GLY A 67 2.54 13.73 -4.96
C GLY A 67 1.35 13.21 -4.15
N ASP A 68 1.59 12.32 -3.17
CA ASP A 68 0.56 11.92 -2.22
C ASP A 68 0.35 13.00 -1.15
N ASP A 69 -0.92 13.21 -0.77
CA ASP A 69 -1.31 14.18 0.26
C ASP A 69 -1.09 13.66 1.70
N ALA A 70 -1.14 12.33 1.90
CA ALA A 70 -1.03 11.67 3.21
C ALA A 70 -0.41 10.27 3.09
N CYS A 71 -0.02 9.65 4.21
CA CYS A 71 0.47 8.29 4.19
C CYS A 71 -0.66 7.31 3.85
N LYS A 72 -0.40 6.41 2.92
CA LYS A 72 -1.31 5.37 2.45
C LYS A 72 -0.83 4.00 2.93
N PRO A 73 -1.73 3.06 3.24
CA PRO A 73 -1.32 1.69 3.52
C PRO A 73 -0.69 1.07 2.26
N CYS A 74 0.27 0.17 2.47
CA CYS A 74 0.77 -0.68 1.39
C CYS A 74 -0.34 -1.57 0.83
N GLU A 75 -0.24 -1.94 -0.44
CA GLU A 75 -1.21 -2.85 -1.04
C GLU A 75 -1.05 -4.28 -0.49
N PRO A 76 -2.10 -5.12 -0.52
CA PRO A 76 -1.97 -6.52 -0.16
C PRO A 76 -0.90 -7.21 -1.02
N GLY A 77 0.05 -7.88 -0.38
CA GLY A 77 1.20 -8.49 -1.07
C GLY A 77 2.44 -7.59 -1.07
N GLU A 78 2.34 -6.40 -0.47
CA GLU A 78 3.47 -5.52 -0.17
C GLU A 78 3.66 -5.40 1.35
N TYR A 79 4.85 -4.95 1.75
CA TYR A 79 5.18 -4.70 3.14
C TYR A 79 6.13 -3.52 3.28
N GLN A 80 6.12 -2.90 4.45
CA GLN A 80 7.05 -1.84 4.79
C GLN A 80 7.31 -1.81 6.30
N LEU A 81 8.49 -2.24 6.72
CA LEU A 81 8.84 -2.30 8.15
C LEU A 81 9.47 -1.01 8.66
N GLN A 82 9.98 -0.17 7.76
CA GLN A 82 10.65 1.06 8.10
C GLN A 82 9.66 2.23 8.07
N GLN A 83 9.85 3.17 8.97
CA GLN A 83 9.10 4.42 8.96
C GLN A 83 9.66 5.36 7.89
N GLY A 84 8.81 6.25 7.39
CA GLY A 84 9.26 7.34 6.54
C GLY A 84 9.46 6.97 5.07
N GLN A 85 8.79 5.93 4.61
CA GLN A 85 9.07 5.32 3.31
C GLN A 85 8.19 5.92 2.22
N GLU A 86 8.76 6.01 1.02
CA GLU A 86 8.11 6.61 -0.15
C GLU A 86 7.40 5.57 -1.03
N SER A 87 7.65 4.29 -0.75
CA SER A 87 7.04 3.13 -1.41
C SER A 87 7.06 1.92 -0.47
N CYS A 88 6.28 0.91 -0.81
CA CYS A 88 6.32 -0.39 -0.15
C CYS A 88 7.14 -1.40 -0.96
N ASP A 89 7.69 -2.38 -0.26
CA ASP A 89 8.43 -3.48 -0.87
C ASP A 89 7.47 -4.62 -1.23
N LEU A 90 7.63 -5.19 -2.41
CA LEU A 90 6.87 -6.38 -2.81
C LEU A 90 7.26 -7.57 -1.95
N CYS A 91 6.27 -8.37 -1.54
CA CYS A 91 6.54 -9.62 -0.85
C CYS A 91 7.36 -10.55 -1.77
N PRO A 92 8.56 -10.97 -1.33
CA PRO A 92 9.45 -11.73 -2.19
C PRO A 92 8.90 -13.13 -2.48
N GLU A 93 9.39 -13.75 -3.57
CA GLU A 93 9.08 -15.14 -3.85
C GLU A 93 9.47 -16.07 -2.68
N ASN A 94 8.78 -17.21 -2.58
CA ASN A 94 8.91 -18.15 -1.47
C ASN A 94 8.55 -17.57 -0.09
N HIS A 95 7.89 -16.41 -0.05
CA HIS A 95 7.34 -15.80 1.15
C HIS A 95 5.92 -15.29 0.89
N TYR A 96 5.18 -15.08 1.98
CA TYR A 96 3.88 -14.42 1.95
C TYR A 96 3.79 -13.35 3.04
N CYS A 97 3.03 -12.30 2.77
CA CYS A 97 2.92 -11.10 3.60
C CYS A 97 1.44 -10.87 3.92
N PRO A 98 0.93 -11.40 5.04
CA PRO A 98 -0.49 -11.29 5.41
C PRO A 98 -0.85 -9.88 5.89
N SER A 99 0.15 -9.08 6.26
CA SER A 99 -0.02 -7.71 6.70
C SER A 99 1.22 -6.90 6.31
N PRO A 100 1.05 -5.62 5.97
CA PRO A 100 2.15 -4.80 5.46
C PRO A 100 3.16 -4.39 6.55
N ASP A 101 2.76 -4.49 7.82
CA ASP A 101 3.59 -4.18 8.99
C ASP A 101 4.48 -5.35 9.46
N VAL A 102 4.40 -6.50 8.79
CA VAL A 102 5.03 -7.76 9.24
C VAL A 102 6.09 -8.20 8.24
N ASN A 103 7.20 -8.74 8.77
CA ASN A 103 8.26 -9.27 7.94
C ASN A 103 7.75 -10.44 7.07
N PRO A 104 8.21 -10.58 5.82
CA PRO A 104 7.83 -11.69 4.96
C PRO A 104 7.97 -13.04 5.66
N ILE A 105 6.89 -13.84 5.62
CA ILE A 105 6.82 -15.15 6.27
C ILE A 105 7.17 -16.21 5.26
N LYS A 106 8.05 -17.14 5.64
CA LYS A 106 8.51 -18.21 4.75
C LYS A 106 7.32 -19.09 4.29
N CYS A 107 7.27 -19.35 2.99
CA CYS A 107 6.23 -20.20 2.39
C CYS A 107 6.33 -21.65 2.91
N PRO A 108 5.20 -22.27 3.27
CA PRO A 108 5.14 -23.70 3.55
C PRO A 108 5.69 -24.54 2.38
N PRO A 109 6.33 -25.69 2.66
CA PRO A 109 6.93 -26.52 1.60
C PRO A 109 5.91 -27.08 0.61
N ASP A 110 4.65 -27.24 1.04
CA ASP A 110 3.50 -27.78 0.30
C ASP A 110 2.67 -26.71 -0.42
N ALA A 111 3.05 -25.44 -0.35
CA ALA A 111 2.32 -24.32 -0.95
C ALA A 111 3.15 -23.54 -1.97
N PHE A 112 2.50 -22.80 -2.87
CA PHE A 112 3.10 -21.85 -3.79
C PHE A 112 2.95 -20.44 -3.23
N CYS A 113 4.06 -19.68 -3.24
CA CYS A 113 4.06 -18.27 -2.90
C CYS A 113 4.85 -17.50 -3.97
N PRO A 114 4.22 -17.11 -5.09
CA PRO A 114 4.80 -16.18 -6.05
C PRO A 114 5.03 -14.79 -5.42
N VAL A 115 5.75 -13.92 -6.12
CA VAL A 115 5.94 -12.53 -5.71
C VAL A 115 4.58 -11.86 -5.46
N GLY A 116 4.45 -11.14 -4.35
CA GLY A 116 3.21 -10.47 -3.96
C GLY A 116 2.17 -11.35 -3.27
N SER A 117 2.55 -12.55 -2.79
CA SER A 117 1.59 -13.42 -2.09
C SER A 117 1.17 -12.84 -0.73
N THR A 118 -0.14 -12.77 -0.49
CA THR A 118 -0.71 -12.44 0.84
C THR A 118 -0.94 -13.69 1.69
N GLU A 119 -1.09 -14.85 1.04
CA GLU A 119 -1.37 -16.13 1.67
C GLU A 119 -0.73 -17.26 0.84
N PRO A 120 -0.35 -18.40 1.45
CA PRO A 120 0.12 -19.57 0.71
C PRO A 120 -0.98 -20.17 -0.18
N GLN A 121 -0.65 -20.45 -1.43
CA GLN A 121 -1.56 -21.10 -2.37
C GLN A 121 -1.32 -22.61 -2.40
N TYR A 122 -2.33 -23.41 -2.07
CA TYR A 122 -2.25 -24.87 -2.11
C TYR A 122 -2.80 -25.40 -3.44
N CYS A 123 -2.42 -26.63 -3.80
CA CYS A 123 -3.10 -27.32 -4.88
C CYS A 123 -4.59 -27.49 -4.50
N MET A 124 -5.49 -27.00 -5.35
CA MET A 124 -6.93 -26.88 -5.07
C MET A 124 -7.63 -28.24 -4.85
N GLU A 125 -7.01 -29.34 -5.28
CA GLU A 125 -7.50 -30.70 -5.09
C GLU A 125 -6.69 -31.41 -4.01
N ILE A 126 -7.38 -32.10 -3.10
CA ILE A 126 -6.76 -32.93 -2.04
C ILE A 126 -5.85 -34.03 -2.64
N PHE A 127 -6.14 -34.43 -3.88
CA PHE A 127 -5.41 -35.47 -4.60
C PHE A 127 -4.17 -34.97 -5.32
N LEU A 128 -3.93 -33.66 -5.33
CA LEU A 128 -2.77 -33.03 -5.94
C LEU A 128 -1.78 -32.57 -4.85
N TYR A 129 -0.49 -32.78 -5.11
CA TYR A 129 0.59 -32.29 -4.26
C TYR A 129 1.56 -31.42 -5.07
N LYS A 130 2.24 -30.50 -4.39
CA LYS A 130 3.25 -29.63 -4.99
C LYS A 130 4.49 -30.41 -5.38
N VAL A 131 4.90 -30.28 -6.64
CA VAL A 131 6.18 -30.74 -7.17
C VAL A 131 6.83 -29.60 -7.96
N GLY A 132 7.89 -29.02 -7.38
CA GLY A 132 8.53 -27.84 -7.94
C GLY A 132 7.54 -26.66 -8.02
N SER A 133 7.21 -26.25 -9.24
CA SER A 133 6.25 -25.18 -9.56
C SER A 133 4.90 -25.70 -10.11
N SER A 134 4.62 -27.00 -10.03
CA SER A 134 3.42 -27.63 -10.59
C SER A 134 2.68 -28.52 -9.58
N CYS A 135 1.38 -28.72 -9.79
CA CYS A 135 0.57 -29.68 -9.04
C CYS A 135 0.55 -31.03 -9.75
N GLN A 136 0.87 -32.12 -9.05
CA GLN A 136 0.90 -33.49 -9.57
C GLN A 136 -0.03 -34.39 -8.75
N LEU A 137 -0.58 -35.45 -9.37
CA LEU A 137 -1.39 -36.43 -8.65
C LEU A 137 -0.55 -37.18 -7.62
N THR A 138 -1.09 -37.35 -6.42
CA THR A 138 -0.45 -38.18 -5.40
C THR A 138 -0.26 -39.62 -5.92
N PRO A 139 0.85 -40.30 -5.58
CA PRO A 139 1.09 -41.67 -6.02
C PRO A 139 -0.07 -42.63 -5.69
N LEU A 140 -0.72 -42.40 -4.54
CA LEU A 140 -1.89 -43.15 -4.09
C LEU A 140 -3.06 -43.04 -5.09
N VAL A 141 -3.33 -41.85 -5.60
CA VAL A 141 -4.42 -41.60 -6.55
C VAL A 141 -4.10 -42.24 -7.91
N ILE A 142 -2.84 -42.16 -8.36
CA ILE A 142 -2.41 -42.82 -9.60
C ILE A 142 -2.63 -44.34 -9.51
N VAL A 143 -2.29 -44.96 -8.38
CA VAL A 143 -2.53 -46.39 -8.14
C VAL A 143 -4.02 -46.73 -8.13
N LEU A 144 -4.85 -45.94 -7.44
CA LEU A 144 -6.30 -46.16 -7.41
C LEU A 144 -6.92 -46.07 -8.81
N LEU A 145 -6.56 -45.04 -9.59
CA LEU A 145 -7.04 -44.89 -10.97
C LEU A 145 -6.67 -46.08 -11.84
N ALA A 146 -5.45 -46.60 -11.71
CA ALA A 146 -5.01 -47.80 -12.45
C ALA A 146 -5.81 -49.06 -12.06
N LEU A 147 -6.15 -49.23 -10.78
CA LEU A 147 -6.91 -50.39 -10.28
C LEU A 147 -8.38 -50.38 -10.73
N PHE A 148 -9.02 -49.22 -10.83
CA PHE A 148 -10.42 -49.12 -11.26
C PHE A 148 -10.60 -49.17 -12.79
N SER A 149 -9.52 -49.03 -13.56
CA SER A 149 -9.53 -49.13 -15.01
C SER A 149 -9.27 -50.54 -15.57
N ALA A 150 -9.04 -51.53 -14.70
CA ALA A 150 -8.77 -52.93 -15.03
C ALA A 150 -9.99 -53.83 -14.76
#